data_AF-A0A3G0WYQ7-F1
#
_entry.id   AF-A0A3G0WYQ7-F1
#
_cell.length_a   1.000
_cell.length_b   1.000
_cell.length_c   1.000
_cell.angle_alpha   90.00
_cell.angle_beta   90.00
_cell.angle_gamma   90.00
#
_symmetry.space_group_name_H-M   'P 1'
#
loop_
_entity.id
_entity.type
_entity.pdbx_description
1 polymer ?
#
loop_
_entity_poly.entity_id
_entity_poly.type
_entity_poly.pdbx_seq_one_letter_code
_entity_poly.pdbx_strand_id
1 'polypeptide(L)'
;MASDQMLICSYLNLDFFGVYLSFITLLFVSFFILFWRSHMSRIEGFLICVSSVFSVLCFISNDMLLFWVTYELSILALVFCVLVGSPYSERFLAFWYLVGYVGSTSLPLLVSVLYVGVLGLSTSFVNNSANISGDFGFMWILFVILFATKVPLPPFHSWLPVVHAEASTFVSVCLSGFIMKLGIVGIYRFVLPGFSLSAGSLVLLVVYSSLVICSCLSELDTKRWLAYMSLGHIVVGVVGLFYGQDYVTEAPLYCLGHGFSASILFVLFLYLYESLGSRNWLSVSLSGRLGVAVIVILSLSLLTASSFPPSLNFFSEVFILNMSFFNMGLVLSYSLYLFVGGLVPVLALSYLLTSSGESFGSGVSTNSLLIVTVMYGVFAYLVVFFV
;
A
#
# COMPACT_ATOMS: atom_id res chain seq x y z
N MET A 1 -21.35 -12.41 -10.71
CA MET A 1 -20.97 -11.11 -11.30
C MET A 1 -21.94 -9.96 -10.97
N ALA A 2 -23.08 -10.16 -10.29
CA ALA A 2 -24.05 -9.09 -10.01
C ALA A 2 -24.57 -8.98 -8.55
N SER A 3 -24.22 -9.90 -7.64
CA SER A 3 -24.77 -9.93 -6.28
C SER A 3 -24.02 -9.06 -5.25
N ASP A 4 -22.85 -8.55 -5.61
CA ASP A 4 -21.85 -8.07 -4.63
C ASP A 4 -21.51 -6.58 -4.80
N GLN A 5 -22.22 -5.89 -5.69
CA GLN A 5 -22.04 -4.48 -5.99
C GLN A 5 -23.31 -3.71 -5.64
N MET A 6 -23.23 -2.78 -4.68
CA MET A 6 -24.33 -1.92 -4.33
C MET A 6 -24.15 -0.55 -5.00
N LEU A 7 -24.85 -0.33 -6.11
CA LEU A 7 -24.93 0.98 -6.74
C LEU A 7 -25.73 1.94 -5.84
N ILE A 8 -25.07 2.98 -5.32
CA ILE A 8 -25.71 4.05 -4.55
C ILE A 8 -26.38 5.03 -5.51
N CYS A 9 -25.64 5.46 -6.54
CA CYS A 9 -26.05 6.36 -7.61
C CYS A 9 -25.37 5.92 -8.92
N SER A 10 -25.76 6.48 -10.07
CA SER A 10 -25.12 6.18 -11.36
C SER A 10 -23.58 6.32 -11.30
N TYR A 11 -23.09 7.30 -10.54
CA TYR A 11 -21.69 7.64 -10.38
C TYR A 11 -20.97 6.93 -9.22
N LEU A 12 -21.69 6.28 -8.31
CA LEU A 12 -21.13 5.74 -7.06
C LEU A 12 -21.56 4.28 -6.85
N ASN A 13 -20.57 3.40 -6.71
CA ASN A 13 -20.74 1.98 -6.51
C ASN A 13 -19.92 1.48 -5.30
N LEU A 14 -20.58 0.75 -4.39
CA LEU A 14 -19.94 0.06 -3.28
C LEU A 14 -19.68 -1.40 -3.64
N ASP A 15 -18.43 -1.69 -3.97
CA ASP A 15 -17.88 -3.04 -4.12
C ASP A 15 -17.12 -3.45 -2.84
N PHE A 16 -16.77 -4.73 -2.69
CA PHE A 16 -15.89 -5.20 -1.61
C PHE A 16 -14.57 -4.41 -1.50
N PHE A 17 -13.91 -4.12 -2.62
CA PHE A 17 -12.76 -3.21 -2.67
C PHE A 17 -13.07 -1.84 -2.08
N GLY A 18 -14.22 -1.27 -2.45
CA GLY A 18 -14.68 0.03 -1.98
C GLY A 18 -14.91 0.03 -0.47
N VAL A 19 -15.58 -0.98 0.07
CA VAL A 19 -15.89 -1.10 1.50
C VAL A 19 -14.61 -1.26 2.32
N TYR A 20 -13.74 -2.21 1.98
CA TYR A 20 -12.54 -2.48 2.76
C TYR A 20 -11.55 -1.32 2.74
N LEU A 21 -11.32 -0.73 1.57
CA LEU A 21 -10.34 0.36 1.45
C LEU A 21 -10.87 1.69 2.00
N SER A 22 -12.17 1.98 1.83
CA SER A 22 -12.78 3.15 2.48
C SER A 22 -12.72 3.05 4.00
N PHE A 23 -12.96 1.86 4.55
CA PHE A 23 -12.86 1.60 5.98
C PHE A 23 -11.46 1.92 6.52
N ILE A 24 -10.40 1.44 5.86
CA ILE A 24 -9.01 1.75 6.23
C ILE A 24 -8.74 3.25 6.19
N THR A 25 -9.16 3.93 5.14
CA THR A 25 -8.92 5.38 5.00
C THR A 25 -9.59 6.18 6.11
N LEU A 26 -10.86 5.87 6.42
CA LEU A 26 -11.59 6.54 7.47
C LEU A 26 -10.97 6.29 8.84
N LEU A 27 -10.50 5.07 9.08
CA LEU A 27 -9.75 4.75 10.28
C LEU A 27 -8.49 5.61 10.37
N PHE A 28 -7.61 5.61 9.37
CA PHE A 28 -6.38 6.41 9.43
C PHE A 28 -6.63 7.89 9.68
N VAL A 29 -7.63 8.48 9.04
CA VAL A 29 -8.03 9.88 9.30
C VAL A 29 -8.45 10.08 10.74
N SER A 30 -9.28 9.18 11.28
CA SER A 30 -9.71 9.26 12.68
C SER A 30 -8.51 9.20 13.64
N PHE A 31 -7.52 8.33 13.36
CA PHE A 31 -6.29 8.23 14.13
C PHE A 31 -5.42 9.49 14.03
N PHE A 32 -5.26 10.06 12.83
CA PHE A 32 -4.53 11.32 12.64
C PHE A 32 -5.17 12.46 13.45
N ILE A 33 -6.49 12.57 13.42
CA ILE A 33 -7.23 13.64 14.12
C ILE A 33 -7.14 13.49 15.64
N LEU A 34 -7.35 12.27 16.16
CA LEU A 34 -7.43 12.02 17.60
C LEU A 34 -6.08 12.10 18.29
N PHE A 35 -5.04 11.52 17.70
CA PHE A 35 -3.78 11.31 18.41
C PHE A 35 -2.62 12.17 17.91
N TRP A 36 -2.73 12.73 16.70
CA TRP A 36 -1.59 13.35 16.02
C TRP A 36 -1.77 14.80 15.61
N ARG A 37 -2.88 15.41 16.01
CA ARG A 37 -3.11 16.84 15.82
C ARG A 37 -2.00 17.74 16.39
N SER A 38 -1.29 17.30 17.44
CA SER A 38 -0.22 18.09 18.08
C SER A 38 1.10 18.09 17.32
N HIS A 39 1.40 17.06 16.54
CA HIS A 39 2.68 16.94 15.80
C HIS A 39 2.61 17.55 14.40
N MET A 40 1.42 18.00 13.98
CA MET A 40 1.11 18.38 12.61
C MET A 40 0.89 19.87 12.47
N SER A 41 1.40 20.45 11.39
CA SER A 41 0.95 21.79 10.99
C SER A 41 -0.52 21.75 10.56
N ARG A 42 -1.24 22.86 10.74
CA ARG A 42 -2.67 22.95 10.33
C ARG A 42 -2.86 22.70 8.82
N ILE A 43 -1.89 23.10 8.02
CA ILE A 43 -1.89 22.92 6.56
C ILE A 43 -1.70 21.44 6.21
N GLU A 44 -0.73 20.77 6.85
CA GLU A 44 -0.47 19.34 6.65
C GLU A 44 -1.70 18.49 7.00
N GLY A 45 -2.31 18.75 8.17
CA GLY A 45 -3.53 18.07 8.60
C GLY A 45 -4.70 18.30 7.64
N PHE A 46 -4.87 19.53 7.13
CA PHE A 46 -5.90 19.82 6.12
C PHE A 46 -5.66 19.05 4.82
N LEU A 47 -4.43 19.04 4.30
CA LEU A 47 -4.08 18.32 3.08
C LEU A 47 -4.29 16.81 3.21
N ILE A 48 -3.96 16.22 4.36
CA ILE A 48 -4.23 14.80 4.63
C ILE A 48 -5.73 14.51 4.63
N CYS A 49 -6.53 15.35 5.32
CA CYS A 49 -7.99 15.21 5.27
C CYS A 49 -8.53 15.32 3.84
N VAL A 50 -8.08 16.29 3.06
CA VAL A 50 -8.45 16.42 1.64
C VAL A 50 -8.08 15.16 0.85
N SER A 51 -6.86 14.65 1.02
CA SER A 51 -6.41 13.43 0.34
C SER A 51 -7.28 12.22 0.67
N SER A 52 -7.72 12.10 1.92
CA SER A 52 -8.53 10.98 2.39
C SER A 52 -9.97 11.02 1.89
N VAL A 53 -10.58 12.21 1.80
CA VAL A 53 -11.93 12.36 1.25
C VAL A 53 -11.92 11.99 -0.23
N PHE A 54 -10.93 12.47 -0.97
CA PHE A 54 -10.79 12.12 -2.39
C PHE A 54 -10.44 10.66 -2.62
N SER A 55 -9.66 10.01 -1.75
CA SER A 55 -9.39 8.57 -1.88
C SER A 55 -10.64 7.72 -1.62
N VAL A 56 -11.46 8.06 -0.60
CA VAL A 56 -12.77 7.41 -0.38
C VAL A 56 -13.68 7.57 -1.59
N LEU A 57 -13.79 8.79 -2.13
CA LEU A 57 -14.58 9.03 -3.35
C LEU A 57 -14.06 8.24 -4.54
N CYS A 58 -12.74 8.10 -4.68
CA CYS A 58 -12.14 7.30 -5.73
C CYS A 58 -12.48 5.80 -5.58
N PHE A 59 -12.41 5.25 -4.37
CA PHE A 59 -12.79 3.86 -4.11
C PHE A 59 -14.25 3.56 -4.43
N ILE A 60 -15.16 4.52 -4.25
CA ILE A 60 -16.60 4.34 -4.51
C ILE A 60 -16.96 4.75 -5.95
N SER A 61 -16.07 5.40 -6.70
CA SER A 61 -16.39 5.93 -8.04
C SER A 61 -16.72 4.83 -9.07
N ASN A 62 -17.87 4.97 -9.73
CA ASN A 62 -18.29 4.10 -10.83
C ASN A 62 -17.89 4.66 -12.21
N ASP A 63 -17.64 5.96 -12.33
CA ASP A 63 -17.28 6.57 -13.62
C ASP A 63 -15.78 6.77 -13.78
N MET A 64 -15.24 6.43 -14.96
CA MET A 64 -13.81 6.54 -15.28
C MET A 64 -13.25 7.95 -15.10
N LEU A 65 -14.01 8.98 -15.50
CA LEU A 65 -13.57 10.37 -15.36
C LEU A 65 -13.61 10.83 -13.90
N LEU A 66 -14.65 10.45 -13.15
CA LEU A 66 -14.72 10.73 -11.71
C LEU A 66 -13.60 10.03 -10.95
N PHE A 67 -13.30 8.77 -11.30
CA PHE A 67 -12.16 8.02 -10.77
C PHE A 67 -10.87 8.79 -11.02
N TRP A 68 -10.62 9.26 -12.24
CA TRP A 68 -9.41 10.02 -12.57
C TRP A 68 -9.31 11.31 -11.75
N VAL A 69 -10.36 12.13 -11.70
CA VAL A 69 -10.35 13.42 -10.98
C VAL A 69 -10.08 13.20 -9.49
N THR A 70 -10.79 12.25 -8.87
CA THR A 70 -10.65 11.96 -7.44
C THR A 70 -9.30 11.33 -7.11
N TYR A 71 -8.79 10.45 -7.97
CA TYR A 71 -7.45 9.88 -7.84
C TYR A 71 -6.37 10.97 -7.85
N GLU A 72 -6.38 11.84 -8.86
CA GLU A 72 -5.35 12.87 -9.00
C GLU A 72 -5.41 13.93 -7.89
N LEU A 73 -6.60 14.35 -7.47
CA LEU A 73 -6.76 15.26 -6.34
C LEU A 73 -6.23 14.64 -5.03
N SER A 74 -6.39 13.33 -4.84
CA SER A 74 -5.85 12.64 -3.66
C SER A 74 -4.32 12.65 -3.62
N ILE A 75 -3.66 12.44 -4.76
CA ILE A 75 -2.20 12.45 -4.87
C ILE A 75 -1.65 13.87 -4.79
N LEU A 76 -2.23 14.82 -5.54
CA LEU A 76 -1.80 16.21 -5.54
C LEU A 76 -1.77 16.81 -4.13
N ALA A 77 -2.80 16.53 -3.31
CA ALA A 77 -2.82 16.96 -1.91
C ALA A 77 -1.59 16.48 -1.13
N LEU A 78 -1.12 15.26 -1.39
CA LEU A 78 0.04 14.69 -0.73
C LEU A 78 1.37 15.13 -1.35
N VAL A 79 1.41 15.44 -2.64
CA VAL A 79 2.56 16.11 -3.26
C VAL A 79 2.85 17.45 -2.56
N PHE A 80 1.81 18.27 -2.33
CA PHE A 80 1.95 19.51 -1.56
C PHE A 80 2.33 19.25 -0.10
N CYS A 81 1.83 18.16 0.48
CA CYS A 81 2.15 17.75 1.84
C CYS A 81 3.65 17.41 1.99
N VAL A 82 4.26 16.73 1.00
CA VAL A 82 5.71 16.48 0.98
C VAL A 82 6.49 17.79 0.97
N LEU A 83 6.10 18.78 0.17
CA LEU A 83 6.79 20.06 0.11
C LEU A 83 6.75 20.83 1.44
N VAL A 84 5.58 20.91 2.07
CA VAL A 84 5.36 21.76 3.25
C VAL A 84 5.77 21.06 4.55
N GLY A 85 5.43 19.77 4.69
CA GLY A 85 5.51 19.04 5.95
C GLY A 85 6.80 18.25 6.17
N SER A 86 7.58 17.96 5.12
CA SER A 86 8.79 17.16 5.31
C SER A 86 9.94 17.97 5.94
N PRO A 87 10.60 17.44 6.99
CA PRO A 87 11.74 18.09 7.63
C PRO A 87 13.10 17.76 6.97
N TYR A 88 13.12 16.95 5.91
CA TYR A 88 14.36 16.39 5.33
C TYR A 88 14.88 17.23 4.16
N SER A 89 16.20 17.18 3.92
CA SER A 89 16.88 18.03 2.94
C SER A 89 16.51 17.71 1.49
N GLU A 90 16.34 16.42 1.15
CA GLU A 90 16.06 15.97 -0.21
C GLU A 90 14.55 15.98 -0.56
N ARG A 91 13.74 16.69 0.24
CA ARG A 91 12.30 16.81 0.00
C ARG A 91 11.92 17.37 -1.37
N PHE A 92 12.73 18.27 -1.92
CA PHE A 92 12.49 18.85 -3.25
C PHE A 92 12.70 17.80 -4.34
N LEU A 93 13.68 16.91 -4.17
CA LEU A 93 13.92 15.80 -5.08
C LEU A 93 12.74 14.82 -5.03
N ALA A 94 12.25 14.46 -3.84
CA ALA A 94 11.05 13.62 -3.70
C ALA A 94 9.79 14.28 -4.31
N PHE A 95 9.64 15.60 -4.15
CA PHE A 95 8.58 16.35 -4.82
C PHE A 95 8.68 16.27 -6.35
N TRP A 96 9.86 16.46 -6.93
CA TRP A 96 10.05 16.35 -8.38
C TRP A 96 9.76 14.94 -8.90
N TYR A 97 10.12 13.89 -8.16
CA TYR A 97 9.73 12.52 -8.49
C TYR A 97 8.22 12.34 -8.53
N LEU A 98 7.49 12.83 -7.51
CA LEU A 98 6.02 12.74 -7.48
C LEU A 98 5.35 13.58 -8.57
N VAL A 99 5.83 14.79 -8.83
CA VAL A 99 5.29 15.64 -9.91
C VAL A 99 5.55 15.01 -11.28
N GLY A 100 6.76 14.49 -11.51
CA GLY A 100 7.10 13.78 -12.74
C GLY A 100 6.24 12.51 -12.92
N TYR A 101 6.00 11.78 -11.84
CA TYR A 101 5.09 10.63 -11.82
C TYR A 101 3.65 11.04 -12.16
N VAL A 102 3.11 12.10 -11.54
CA VAL A 102 1.78 12.62 -11.88
C VAL A 102 1.76 13.03 -13.35
N GLY A 103 2.66 13.89 -13.81
CA GLY A 103 2.65 14.39 -15.18
C GLY A 103 2.78 13.31 -16.25
N SER A 104 3.65 12.32 -16.05
CA SER A 104 3.91 11.26 -17.03
C SER A 104 2.82 10.20 -17.10
N THR A 105 2.03 10.01 -16.04
CA THR A 105 1.05 8.90 -15.96
C THR A 105 -0.39 9.40 -15.94
N SER A 106 -0.67 10.53 -15.27
CA SER A 106 -2.02 11.05 -15.13
C SER A 106 -2.57 11.67 -16.41
N LEU A 107 -1.74 12.42 -17.14
CA LEU A 107 -2.16 13.09 -18.36
C LEU A 107 -2.47 12.09 -19.49
N PRO A 108 -1.64 11.07 -19.76
CA PRO A 108 -2.01 10.04 -20.73
C PRO A 108 -3.25 9.25 -20.30
N LEU A 109 -3.42 9.00 -18.99
CA LEU A 109 -4.64 8.37 -18.47
C LEU A 109 -5.87 9.24 -18.76
N LEU A 110 -5.81 10.56 -18.56
CA LEU A 110 -6.91 11.47 -18.91
C LEU A 110 -7.26 11.39 -20.38
N VAL A 111 -6.26 11.47 -21.27
CA VAL A 111 -6.47 11.40 -22.72
C VAL A 111 -7.14 10.08 -23.10
N SER A 112 -6.70 8.96 -22.51
CA SER A 112 -7.31 7.66 -22.77
C SER A 112 -8.77 7.57 -22.31
N VAL A 113 -9.12 8.14 -21.15
CA VAL A 113 -10.50 8.18 -20.65
C VAL A 113 -11.39 9.07 -21.51
N LEU A 114 -10.89 10.23 -21.94
CA LEU A 114 -11.62 11.12 -22.84
C LEU A 114 -11.85 10.47 -24.21
N TYR A 115 -10.86 9.73 -24.72
CA TYR A 115 -10.98 8.99 -25.97
C TYR A 115 -12.09 7.93 -25.90
N VAL A 116 -12.20 7.19 -24.79
CA VAL A 116 -13.33 6.26 -24.56
C VAL A 116 -14.68 7.00 -24.62
N GLY A 117 -14.77 8.19 -24.04
CA GLY A 117 -15.98 9.02 -24.11
C GLY A 117 -16.33 9.50 -25.53
N VAL A 118 -15.32 9.89 -26.33
CA VAL A 118 -15.52 10.32 -27.73
C VAL A 118 -16.03 9.16 -28.61
N LEU A 119 -15.62 7.93 -28.31
CA LEU A 119 -16.09 6.72 -29.00
C LEU A 119 -17.56 6.36 -28.68
N GLY A 120 -18.21 7.08 -27.76
CA GLY A 120 -19.57 6.78 -27.32
C GLY A 120 -19.67 5.53 -26.44
N LEU A 121 -18.54 5.00 -25.96
CA LEU A 121 -18.51 3.92 -24.98
C LEU A 121 -18.96 4.44 -23.61
N SER A 122 -19.64 3.59 -22.85
CA SER A 122 -20.07 3.96 -21.49
C SER A 122 -18.86 4.17 -20.58
N THR A 123 -18.78 5.33 -19.94
CA THR A 123 -17.71 5.64 -18.97
C THR A 123 -17.90 4.96 -17.61
N SER A 124 -19.08 4.37 -17.37
CA SER A 124 -19.41 3.66 -16.14
C SER A 124 -18.80 2.26 -16.13
N PHE A 125 -18.05 1.90 -15.09
CA PHE A 125 -17.37 0.60 -14.98
C PHE A 125 -18.35 -0.57 -15.01
N VAL A 126 -19.54 -0.43 -14.40
CA VAL A 126 -20.56 -1.51 -14.40
C VAL A 126 -21.06 -1.84 -15.81
N ASN A 127 -21.31 -0.82 -16.64
CA ASN A 127 -21.87 -1.04 -17.99
C ASN A 127 -20.80 -1.30 -19.05
N ASN A 128 -19.52 -1.01 -18.77
CA ASN A 128 -18.45 -1.14 -19.74
C ASN A 128 -17.89 -2.57 -19.87
N SER A 129 -18.58 -3.56 -19.29
CA SER A 129 -18.12 -4.94 -19.18
C SER A 129 -18.25 -5.77 -20.46
N ALA A 130 -18.88 -5.27 -21.54
CA ALA A 130 -19.34 -6.16 -22.62
C ALA A 130 -18.82 -5.91 -24.04
N ASN A 131 -18.40 -4.71 -24.46
CA ASN A 131 -18.36 -4.40 -25.91
C ASN A 131 -17.05 -3.80 -26.45
N ILE A 132 -15.92 -3.98 -25.77
CA ILE A 132 -14.62 -3.49 -26.26
C ILE A 132 -13.89 -4.65 -26.97
N SER A 133 -14.44 -5.14 -28.08
CA SER A 133 -13.84 -6.22 -28.87
C SER A 133 -13.03 -5.70 -30.07
N GLY A 134 -11.82 -6.22 -30.26
CA GLY A 134 -11.06 -6.17 -31.52
C GLY A 134 -10.08 -4.99 -31.65
N ASP A 135 -10.59 -3.77 -31.79
CA ASP A 135 -9.77 -2.62 -32.22
C ASP A 135 -9.12 -1.83 -31.06
N PHE A 136 -9.51 -2.13 -29.82
CA PHE A 136 -9.07 -1.40 -28.64
C PHE A 136 -8.00 -2.13 -27.81
N GLY A 137 -7.41 -3.21 -28.33
CA GLY A 137 -6.33 -3.95 -27.63
C GLY A 137 -5.18 -3.03 -27.19
N PHE A 138 -4.87 -2.00 -27.98
CA PHE A 138 -3.87 -1.00 -27.63
C PHE A 138 -4.25 -0.17 -26.39
N MET A 139 -5.53 0.16 -26.20
CA MET A 139 -6.01 0.91 -25.03
C MET A 139 -5.87 0.10 -23.74
N TRP A 140 -6.12 -1.20 -23.79
CA TRP A 140 -5.91 -2.09 -22.65
C TRP A 140 -4.42 -2.18 -22.27
N ILE A 141 -3.54 -2.30 -23.25
CA ILE A 141 -2.08 -2.28 -23.02
C ILE A 141 -1.64 -0.94 -22.42
N LEU A 142 -2.19 0.18 -22.90
CA LEU A 142 -1.95 1.49 -22.31
C LEU A 142 -2.42 1.54 -20.85
N PHE A 143 -3.63 1.06 -20.53
CA PHE A 143 -4.10 1.01 -19.13
C PHE A 143 -3.19 0.13 -18.25
N VAL A 144 -2.73 -1.02 -18.75
CA VAL A 144 -1.76 -1.86 -18.03
C VAL A 144 -0.50 -1.07 -17.71
N ILE A 145 0.10 -0.39 -18.69
CA ILE A 145 1.34 0.39 -18.49
C ILE A 145 1.10 1.54 -17.51
N LEU A 146 0.00 2.28 -17.67
CA LEU A 146 -0.33 3.42 -16.82
C LEU A 146 -0.58 2.99 -15.38
N PHE A 147 -1.36 1.93 -15.13
CA PHE A 147 -1.57 1.45 -13.77
C PHE A 147 -0.38 0.68 -13.20
N ALA A 148 0.47 0.07 -14.03
CA ALA A 148 1.74 -0.52 -13.60
C ALA A 148 2.66 0.53 -12.99
N THR A 149 2.73 1.73 -13.56
CA THR A 149 3.48 2.84 -12.94
C THR A 149 2.89 3.30 -11.61
N LYS A 150 1.55 3.23 -11.47
CA LYS A 150 0.81 3.67 -10.27
C LYS A 150 0.88 2.68 -9.10
N VAL A 151 1.07 1.38 -9.37
CA VAL A 151 1.28 0.30 -8.38
C VAL A 151 2.78 -0.01 -8.14
N PRO A 152 3.67 0.90 -8.55
CA PRO A 152 5.10 0.69 -8.84
C PRO A 152 5.55 -0.72 -9.25
N LEU A 153 4.94 -1.29 -10.29
CA LEU A 153 5.40 -2.55 -10.90
C LEU A 153 6.70 -2.32 -11.69
N PRO A 154 7.56 -3.34 -11.83
CA PRO A 154 8.78 -3.23 -12.62
C PRO A 154 8.47 -2.85 -14.07
N PRO A 155 9.24 -1.94 -14.69
CA PRO A 155 10.44 -1.25 -14.19
C PRO A 155 10.18 0.07 -13.42
N PHE A 156 8.93 0.52 -13.25
CA PHE A 156 8.56 1.87 -12.81
C PHE A 156 8.49 2.07 -11.29
N HIS A 157 9.44 1.49 -10.56
CA HIS A 157 9.38 1.35 -9.10
C HIS A 157 10.32 2.29 -8.33
N SER A 158 11.27 2.92 -9.02
CA SER A 158 12.39 3.67 -8.42
C SER A 158 11.98 4.89 -7.61
N TRP A 159 10.84 5.51 -7.93
CA TRP A 159 10.37 6.71 -7.23
C TRP A 159 9.92 6.42 -5.80
N LEU A 160 9.41 5.21 -5.54
CA LEU A 160 8.71 4.93 -4.30
C LEU A 160 9.62 4.89 -3.06
N PRO A 161 10.77 4.20 -3.06
CA PRO A 161 11.70 4.20 -1.93
C PRO A 161 12.23 5.59 -1.58
N VAL A 162 12.52 6.39 -2.62
CA VAL A 162 13.01 7.77 -2.48
C VAL A 162 11.96 8.67 -1.84
N VAL A 163 10.72 8.60 -2.32
CA VAL A 163 9.62 9.43 -1.79
C VAL A 163 9.31 9.06 -0.35
N HIS A 164 9.27 7.77 -0.01
CA HIS A 164 9.04 7.35 1.39
C HIS A 164 10.14 7.78 2.36
N ALA A 165 11.40 7.81 1.91
CA ALA A 165 12.53 8.24 2.73
C ALA A 165 12.39 9.71 3.16
N GLU A 166 11.99 10.56 2.21
CA GLU A 166 11.99 12.02 2.37
C GLU A 166 10.63 12.58 2.80
N ALA A 167 9.54 11.83 2.63
CA ALA A 167 8.23 12.25 3.11
C ALA A 167 8.15 12.28 4.65
N SER A 168 7.26 13.13 5.18
CA SER A 168 6.84 13.02 6.59
C SER A 168 6.26 11.63 6.83
N THR A 169 6.39 11.12 8.06
CA THR A 169 5.92 9.77 8.42
C THR A 169 4.42 9.60 8.16
N PHE A 170 3.66 10.66 8.35
CA PHE A 170 2.23 10.69 8.10
C PHE A 170 1.88 10.59 6.62
N VAL A 171 2.63 11.28 5.77
CA VAL A 171 2.51 11.12 4.31
C VAL A 171 2.91 9.70 3.89
N SER A 172 3.95 9.11 4.48
CA SER A 172 4.30 7.71 4.18
C SER A 172 3.22 6.71 4.61
N VAL A 173 2.52 6.96 5.72
CA VAL A 173 1.34 6.17 6.13
C VAL A 173 0.21 6.32 5.12
N CYS A 174 -0.05 7.53 4.60
CA CYS A 174 -1.09 7.73 3.58
C CYS A 174 -0.73 7.07 2.24
N LEU A 175 0.53 7.24 1.81
CA LEU A 175 1.06 6.69 0.55
C LEU A 175 0.98 5.16 0.56
N SER A 176 1.47 4.54 1.64
CA SER A 176 1.41 3.09 1.80
C SER A 176 0.02 2.58 2.14
N GLY A 177 -0.72 3.29 2.98
CA GLY A 177 -2.02 2.88 3.48
C GLY A 177 -3.06 2.76 2.38
N PHE A 178 -3.28 3.83 1.60
CA PHE A 178 -4.37 3.86 0.62
C PHE A 178 -3.97 4.27 -0.80
N ILE A 179 -2.92 5.07 -1.02
CA ILE A 179 -2.63 5.55 -2.40
C ILE A 179 -2.15 4.42 -3.30
N MET A 180 -1.22 3.60 -2.83
CA MET A 180 -0.80 2.44 -3.62
C MET A 180 -1.97 1.49 -3.91
N LYS A 181 -2.94 1.41 -3.00
CA LYS A 181 -4.15 0.58 -3.16
C LYS A 181 -5.12 1.18 -4.18
N LEU A 182 -5.19 2.50 -4.32
CA LEU A 182 -5.93 3.14 -5.42
C LEU A 182 -5.43 2.67 -6.79
N GLY A 183 -4.11 2.46 -6.93
CA GLY A 183 -3.53 1.89 -8.15
C GLY A 183 -4.06 0.48 -8.44
N ILE A 184 -4.15 -0.38 -7.41
CA ILE A 184 -4.67 -1.75 -7.51
C ILE A 184 -6.16 -1.74 -7.89
N VAL A 185 -6.96 -0.85 -7.27
CA VAL A 185 -8.37 -0.64 -7.67
C VAL A 185 -8.48 -0.17 -9.11
N GLY A 186 -7.53 0.66 -9.57
CA GLY A 186 -7.40 1.03 -10.97
C GLY A 186 -7.20 -0.16 -11.89
N ILE A 187 -6.28 -1.08 -11.56
CA ILE A 187 -6.10 -2.34 -12.31
C ILE A 187 -7.40 -3.15 -12.30
N TYR A 188 -8.07 -3.27 -11.15
CA TYR A 188 -9.33 -3.99 -11.02
C TYR A 188 -10.43 -3.43 -11.93
N ARG A 189 -10.56 -2.10 -12.03
CA ARG A 189 -11.63 -1.46 -12.80
C ARG A 189 -11.33 -1.24 -14.27
N PHE A 190 -10.08 -0.90 -14.61
CA PHE A 190 -9.67 -0.54 -15.97
C PHE A 190 -9.00 -1.66 -16.76
N VAL A 191 -8.39 -2.65 -16.10
CA VAL A 191 -7.56 -3.66 -16.78
C VAL A 191 -8.26 -5.01 -16.80
N LEU A 192 -8.70 -5.51 -15.64
CA LEU A 192 -9.29 -6.86 -15.52
C LEU A 192 -10.46 -7.15 -16.48
N PRO A 193 -11.39 -6.20 -16.78
CA PRO A 193 -12.54 -6.53 -17.62
C PRO A 193 -12.20 -6.90 -19.08
N GLY A 194 -11.03 -6.50 -19.58
CA GLY A 194 -10.67 -6.74 -20.99
C GLY A 194 -9.23 -7.16 -21.24
N PHE A 195 -8.41 -7.31 -20.18
CA PHE A 195 -7.06 -7.83 -20.29
C PHE A 195 -6.73 -8.77 -19.12
N SER A 196 -6.30 -9.98 -19.45
CA SER A 196 -5.76 -10.95 -18.51
C SER A 196 -4.26 -11.11 -18.69
N LEU A 197 -3.49 -11.01 -17.60
CA LEU A 197 -2.06 -11.34 -17.62
C LEU A 197 -1.85 -12.85 -17.79
N SER A 198 -0.81 -13.22 -18.54
CA SER A 198 -0.42 -14.63 -18.68
C SER A 198 0.25 -15.13 -17.40
N ALA A 199 0.18 -16.44 -17.15
CA ALA A 199 0.90 -17.06 -16.04
C ALA A 199 2.41 -16.74 -16.06
N GLY A 200 3.03 -16.68 -17.24
CA GLY A 200 4.43 -16.29 -17.39
C GLY A 200 4.73 -14.86 -16.92
N SER A 201 3.87 -13.89 -17.25
CA SER A 201 4.02 -12.52 -16.74
C SER A 201 3.85 -12.42 -15.23
N LEU A 202 2.93 -13.20 -14.64
CA LEU A 202 2.76 -13.27 -13.20
C LEU A 202 3.99 -13.91 -12.51
N VAL A 203 4.57 -14.97 -13.07
CA VAL A 203 5.82 -15.57 -12.56
C VAL A 203 6.94 -14.53 -12.53
N LEU A 204 7.13 -13.76 -13.61
CA LEU A 204 8.15 -12.71 -13.66
C LEU A 204 7.93 -11.65 -12.58
N LEU A 205 6.67 -11.25 -12.36
CA LEU A 205 6.32 -10.26 -11.36
C LEU A 205 6.64 -10.75 -9.94
N VAL A 206 6.31 -12.02 -9.64
CA VAL A 206 6.59 -12.64 -8.34
C VAL A 206 8.10 -12.82 -8.12
N VAL A 207 8.84 -13.27 -9.13
CA VAL A 207 10.31 -13.37 -9.03
C VAL A 207 10.92 -12.00 -8.77
N TYR A 208 10.46 -10.97 -9.49
CA TYR A 208 10.89 -9.60 -9.24
C TYR A 208 10.59 -9.15 -7.80
N SER A 209 9.39 -9.45 -7.28
CA SER A 209 9.05 -9.11 -5.89
C SER A 209 10.02 -9.71 -4.88
N SER A 210 10.43 -10.97 -5.07
CA SER A 210 11.41 -11.64 -4.21
C SER A 210 12.78 -10.97 -4.25
N LEU A 211 13.21 -10.50 -5.43
CA LEU A 211 14.49 -9.78 -5.61
C LEU A 211 14.46 -8.42 -4.91
N VAL A 212 13.35 -7.70 -5.00
CA VAL A 212 13.18 -6.42 -4.29
C VAL A 212 13.23 -6.62 -2.78
N ILE A 213 12.57 -7.66 -2.26
CA ILE A 213 12.62 -7.96 -0.82
C ILE A 213 14.05 -8.29 -0.39
N CYS A 214 14.81 -9.06 -1.19
CA CYS A 214 16.24 -9.29 -0.93
C CYS A 214 17.06 -7.99 -0.89
N SER A 215 16.75 -7.00 -1.73
CA SER A 215 17.45 -5.70 -1.71
C SER A 215 17.27 -4.92 -0.40
N CYS A 216 16.21 -5.21 0.36
CA CYS A 216 16.01 -4.63 1.70
C CYS A 216 17.14 -4.99 2.67
N LEU A 217 17.79 -6.15 2.50
CA LEU A 217 18.88 -6.57 3.39
C LEU A 217 20.11 -5.63 3.33
N SER A 218 20.29 -4.90 2.22
CA SER A 218 21.35 -3.90 2.09
C SER A 218 20.97 -2.50 2.61
N GLU A 219 19.69 -2.27 2.90
CA GLU A 219 19.20 -0.95 3.29
C GLU A 219 19.30 -0.72 4.79
N LEU A 220 20.14 0.25 5.19
CA LEU A 220 20.33 0.63 6.59
C LEU A 220 19.26 1.59 7.10
N ASP A 221 18.57 2.32 6.23
CA ASP A 221 17.54 3.27 6.63
C ASP A 221 16.20 2.57 6.86
N THR A 222 15.68 2.60 8.09
CA THR A 222 14.40 1.98 8.49
C THR A 222 13.22 2.33 7.58
N LYS A 223 13.07 3.60 7.18
CA LYS A 223 12.02 4.03 6.24
C LYS A 223 12.19 3.47 4.83
N ARG A 224 13.42 3.49 4.31
CA ARG A 224 13.73 2.97 2.96
C ARG A 224 13.55 1.47 2.92
N TRP A 225 14.05 0.79 3.95
CA TRP A 225 13.86 -0.63 4.16
C TRP A 225 12.37 -1.02 4.09
N LEU A 226 11.51 -0.31 4.83
CA LEU A 226 10.06 -0.59 4.80
C LEU A 226 9.43 -0.28 3.44
N ALA A 227 9.90 0.77 2.76
CA ALA A 227 9.41 1.12 1.44
C ALA A 227 9.71 0.02 0.42
N TYR A 228 10.93 -0.54 0.40
CA TYR A 228 11.27 -1.67 -0.46
C TYR A 228 10.49 -2.94 -0.09
N MET A 229 10.32 -3.23 1.21
CA MET A 229 9.47 -4.35 1.65
C MET A 229 8.04 -4.19 1.13
N SER A 230 7.45 -3.00 1.25
CA SER A 230 6.09 -2.71 0.79
C SER A 230 5.93 -2.83 -0.73
N LEU A 231 6.99 -2.50 -1.49
CA LEU A 231 7.06 -2.63 -2.94
C LEU A 231 7.01 -4.11 -3.34
N GLY A 232 7.78 -4.95 -2.64
CA GLY A 232 7.74 -6.40 -2.82
C GLY A 232 6.37 -7.00 -2.51
N HIS A 233 5.76 -6.63 -1.38
CA HIS A 233 4.48 -7.16 -0.94
C HIS A 233 3.30 -6.77 -1.84
N ILE A 234 3.24 -5.52 -2.32
CA ILE A 234 2.09 -5.04 -3.12
C ILE A 234 1.88 -5.79 -4.43
N VAL A 235 2.94 -6.36 -5.00
CA VAL A 235 2.86 -7.25 -6.15
C VAL A 235 1.88 -8.40 -5.92
N VAL A 236 1.80 -8.94 -4.69
CA VAL A 236 0.87 -10.04 -4.37
C VAL A 236 -0.58 -9.62 -4.50
N GLY A 237 -0.91 -8.38 -4.15
CA GLY A 237 -2.26 -7.83 -4.38
C GLY A 237 -2.64 -7.86 -5.86
N VAL A 238 -1.68 -7.57 -6.76
CA VAL A 238 -1.89 -7.69 -8.21
C VAL A 238 -2.00 -9.14 -8.64
N VAL A 239 -1.17 -10.05 -8.13
CA VAL A 239 -1.27 -11.49 -8.45
C VAL A 239 -2.63 -12.05 -8.04
N GLY A 240 -3.13 -11.67 -6.85
CA GLY A 240 -4.46 -12.06 -6.37
C GLY A 240 -5.60 -11.58 -7.26
N LEU A 241 -5.45 -10.45 -7.95
CA LEU A 241 -6.45 -9.97 -8.92
C LEU A 241 -6.61 -10.87 -10.14
N PHE A 242 -5.52 -11.45 -10.63
CA PHE A 242 -5.52 -12.24 -11.86
C PHE A 242 -5.63 -13.76 -11.63
N TYR A 243 -5.34 -14.23 -10.41
CA TYR A 243 -5.19 -15.66 -10.14
C TYR A 243 -5.88 -16.13 -8.84
N GLY A 244 -6.53 -15.25 -8.06
CA GLY A 244 -7.29 -15.64 -6.87
C GLY A 244 -8.56 -16.45 -7.19
N GLN A 245 -9.06 -17.25 -6.22
CA GLN A 245 -10.32 -18.00 -6.38
C GLN A 245 -11.45 -17.03 -6.67
N ASP A 246 -11.55 -16.07 -5.74
CA ASP A 246 -12.46 -14.95 -5.75
C ASP A 246 -11.58 -13.70 -5.67
N TYR A 247 -11.12 -13.23 -6.83
CA TYR A 247 -10.32 -11.99 -6.94
C TYR A 247 -10.99 -10.78 -6.27
N VAL A 248 -12.30 -10.85 -6.06
CA VAL A 248 -13.15 -9.86 -5.37
C VAL A 248 -12.95 -9.87 -3.85
N THR A 249 -12.48 -10.97 -3.24
CA THR A 249 -12.30 -11.08 -1.78
C THR A 249 -10.82 -11.14 -1.37
N GLU A 250 -9.99 -11.90 -2.08
CA GLU A 250 -8.59 -12.14 -1.70
C GLU A 250 -7.69 -10.90 -1.84
N ALA A 251 -7.71 -10.27 -3.01
CA ALA A 251 -6.91 -9.09 -3.30
C ALA A 251 -7.25 -7.87 -2.41
N PRO A 252 -8.52 -7.52 -2.14
CA PRO A 252 -8.81 -6.42 -1.23
C PRO A 252 -8.50 -6.75 0.24
N LEU A 253 -8.63 -8.02 0.65
CA LEU A 253 -8.24 -8.46 1.99
C LEU A 253 -6.73 -8.35 2.20
N TYR A 254 -5.93 -8.74 1.20
CA TYR A 254 -4.47 -8.51 1.19
C TYR A 254 -4.14 -7.01 1.26
N CYS A 255 -4.80 -6.20 0.43
CA CYS A 255 -4.61 -4.75 0.44
C CYS A 255 -4.92 -4.14 1.81
N LEU A 256 -5.94 -4.68 2.49
CA LEU A 256 -6.31 -4.26 3.82
C LEU A 256 -5.25 -4.63 4.85
N GLY A 257 -4.86 -5.89 4.91
CA GLY A 257 -3.83 -6.35 5.83
C GLY A 257 -2.49 -5.63 5.64
N HIS A 258 -2.05 -5.46 4.39
CA HIS A 258 -0.79 -4.77 4.07
C HIS A 258 -0.87 -3.28 4.40
N GLY A 259 -2.03 -2.64 4.17
CA GLY A 259 -2.25 -1.24 4.57
C GLY A 259 -2.08 -1.06 6.08
N PHE A 260 -2.67 -1.94 6.89
CA PHE A 260 -2.52 -1.89 8.34
C PHE A 260 -1.09 -2.20 8.80
N SER A 261 -0.48 -3.29 8.35
CA SER A 261 0.86 -3.69 8.81
C SER A 261 1.92 -2.62 8.47
N ALA A 262 1.88 -2.08 7.25
CA ALA A 262 2.78 -1.01 6.83
C ALA A 262 2.57 0.27 7.65
N SER A 263 1.30 0.68 7.89
CA SER A 263 1.00 1.89 8.66
C SER A 263 1.54 1.80 10.10
N ILE A 264 1.33 0.67 10.77
CA ILE A 264 1.80 0.40 12.13
C ILE A 264 3.32 0.52 12.21
N LEU A 265 4.05 -0.05 11.24
CA LEU A 265 5.50 0.03 11.20
C LEU A 265 6.01 1.45 10.92
N PHE A 266 5.39 2.21 10.01
CA PHE A 266 5.77 3.62 9.78
C PHE A 266 5.57 4.48 11.04
N VAL A 267 4.48 4.24 11.79
CA VAL A 267 4.22 4.89 13.09
C VAL A 267 5.29 4.52 14.10
N LEU A 268 5.65 3.24 14.20
CA LEU A 268 6.67 2.76 15.12
C LEU A 268 8.05 3.33 14.79
N PHE A 269 8.41 3.41 13.50
CA PHE A 269 9.67 4.02 13.09
C PHE A 269 9.71 5.53 13.35
N LEU A 270 8.57 6.23 13.29
CA LEU A 270 8.50 7.62 13.76
C LEU A 270 8.88 7.70 15.24
N TYR A 271 8.26 6.87 16.05
CA TYR A 271 8.49 6.86 17.48
C TYR A 271 9.95 6.51 17.83
N LEU A 272 10.52 5.49 17.17
CA LEU A 272 11.93 5.14 17.32
C LEU A 272 12.82 6.32 16.92
N TYR A 273 12.52 6.99 15.81
CA TYR A 273 13.26 8.16 15.36
C TYR A 273 13.20 9.32 16.38
N GLU A 274 12.04 9.61 16.97
CA GLU A 274 11.92 10.64 18.02
C GLU A 274 12.72 10.29 19.28
N SER A 275 12.80 9.00 19.64
CA SER A 275 13.54 8.54 20.82
C SER A 275 15.06 8.44 20.63
N LEU A 276 15.52 8.05 19.42
CA LEU A 276 16.93 7.77 19.12
C LEU A 276 17.60 8.86 18.30
N GLY A 277 16.83 9.78 17.69
CA GLY A 277 17.32 10.82 16.79
C GLY A 277 17.91 10.32 15.48
N SER A 278 17.82 9.02 15.18
CA SER A 278 18.45 8.39 14.02
C SER A 278 17.53 7.35 13.37
N ARG A 279 17.67 7.18 12.06
CA ARG A 279 16.85 6.25 11.24
C ARG A 279 17.57 4.94 10.91
N ASN A 280 18.84 4.82 11.31
CA ASN A 280 19.69 3.71 10.95
C ASN A 280 19.29 2.44 11.73
N TRP A 281 19.08 1.32 11.06
CA TRP A 281 18.80 0.03 11.68
C TRP A 281 19.84 -0.36 12.75
N LEU A 282 21.11 -0.03 12.52
CA LEU A 282 22.18 -0.30 13.47
C LEU A 282 21.98 0.44 14.80
N SER A 283 21.58 1.72 14.75
CA SER A 283 21.34 2.48 15.98
C SER A 283 20.09 2.01 16.71
N VAL A 284 19.07 1.56 15.98
CA VAL A 284 17.87 0.95 16.59
C VAL A 284 18.24 -0.34 17.32
N SER A 285 18.99 -1.25 16.68
CA SER A 285 19.40 -2.52 17.29
C SER A 285 20.28 -2.33 18.53
N LEU A 286 21.30 -1.47 18.44
CA LEU A 286 22.25 -1.25 19.53
C LEU A 286 21.70 -0.40 20.68
N SER A 287 20.47 0.12 20.54
CA SER A 287 19.87 0.94 21.58
C SER A 287 19.28 0.08 22.70
N GLY A 288 20.09 -0.23 23.73
CA GLY A 288 19.61 -0.79 25.01
C GLY A 288 18.64 0.12 25.80
N ARG A 289 18.18 1.22 25.18
CA ARG A 289 17.26 2.22 25.73
C ARG A 289 15.79 1.94 25.42
N LEU A 290 15.49 0.91 24.62
CA LEU A 290 14.11 0.58 24.27
C LEU A 290 13.44 -0.13 25.46
N GLY A 291 12.33 0.43 25.93
CA GLY A 291 11.51 -0.22 26.95
C GLY A 291 10.93 -1.54 26.44
N VAL A 292 10.72 -2.49 27.35
CA VAL A 292 10.19 -3.84 27.02
C VAL A 292 8.89 -3.76 26.20
N ALA A 293 7.99 -2.83 26.54
CA ALA A 293 6.75 -2.64 25.80
C ALA A 293 6.98 -2.26 24.33
N VAL A 294 7.98 -1.40 24.04
CA VAL A 294 8.34 -1.01 22.67
C VAL A 294 8.85 -2.22 21.89
N ILE A 295 9.72 -3.02 22.52
CA ILE A 295 10.31 -4.22 21.89
C ILE A 295 9.20 -5.23 21.56
N VAL A 296 8.26 -5.47 22.49
CA VAL A 296 7.12 -6.37 22.25
C VAL A 296 6.25 -5.86 21.10
N ILE A 297 5.86 -4.59 21.12
CA ILE A 297 5.01 -4.01 20.07
C ILE A 297 5.72 -4.05 18.71
N LEU A 298 7.02 -3.72 18.69
CA LEU A 298 7.81 -3.76 17.48
C LEU A 298 7.96 -5.19 16.95
N SER A 299 8.17 -6.17 17.83
CA SER A 299 8.21 -7.59 17.43
C SER A 299 6.90 -8.05 16.80
N LEU A 300 5.76 -7.69 17.40
CA LEU A 300 4.45 -7.99 16.85
C LEU A 300 4.25 -7.31 15.49
N SER A 301 4.68 -6.06 15.34
CA SER A 301 4.57 -5.35 14.05
C SER A 301 5.42 -5.98 12.95
N LEU A 302 6.64 -6.41 13.25
CA LEU A 302 7.50 -7.12 12.30
C LEU A 302 6.91 -8.50 11.93
N LEU A 303 6.32 -9.20 12.88
CA LEU A 303 5.58 -10.46 12.63
C LEU A 303 4.37 -10.24 11.72
N THR A 304 3.63 -9.14 11.89
CA THR A 304 2.53 -8.80 10.98
C THR A 304 3.02 -8.43 9.57
N ALA A 305 4.21 -7.83 9.45
CA ALA A 305 4.80 -7.55 8.15
C ALA A 305 5.36 -8.80 7.46
N SER A 306 5.84 -9.79 8.22
CA SER A 306 6.25 -11.09 7.68
C SER A 306 5.08 -12.04 7.36
N SER A 307 3.84 -11.53 7.32
CA SER A 307 2.62 -12.33 7.15
C SER A 307 2.53 -13.54 8.10
N PHE A 308 2.97 -13.39 9.36
CA PHE A 308 2.91 -14.51 10.32
C PHE A 308 1.44 -14.81 10.70
N PRO A 309 1.02 -16.07 10.88
CA PRO A 309 -0.33 -16.39 11.34
C PRO A 309 -0.53 -15.94 12.81
N PRO A 310 -1.67 -15.34 13.19
CA PRO A 310 -2.87 -15.05 12.40
C PRO A 310 -2.89 -13.59 11.89
N SER A 311 -2.37 -13.33 10.69
CA SER A 311 -2.46 -12.02 10.03
C SER A 311 -3.36 -12.09 8.80
N LEU A 312 -4.02 -10.98 8.45
CA LEU A 312 -4.87 -10.92 7.25
C LEU A 312 -4.10 -11.23 5.96
N ASN A 313 -2.85 -10.77 5.87
CA ASN A 313 -1.98 -11.05 4.73
C ASN A 313 -1.78 -12.55 4.55
N PHE A 314 -1.54 -13.29 5.64
CA PHE A 314 -1.35 -14.73 5.62
C PHE A 314 -2.52 -15.47 4.95
N PHE A 315 -3.76 -15.13 5.32
CA PHE A 315 -4.93 -15.81 4.75
C PHE A 315 -5.04 -15.58 3.24
N SER A 316 -4.95 -14.32 2.80
CA SER A 316 -4.94 -14.02 1.36
C SER A 316 -3.78 -14.69 0.61
N GLU A 317 -2.59 -14.75 1.22
CA GLU A 317 -1.42 -15.39 0.59
C GLU A 317 -1.61 -16.90 0.44
N VAL A 318 -2.19 -17.57 1.44
CA VAL A 318 -2.49 -19.00 1.40
C VAL A 318 -3.57 -19.31 0.37
N PHE A 319 -4.61 -18.49 0.24
CA PHE A 319 -5.65 -18.67 -0.77
C PHE A 319 -5.10 -18.54 -2.20
N ILE A 320 -4.27 -17.53 -2.45
CA ILE A 320 -3.59 -17.34 -3.74
C ILE A 320 -2.67 -18.54 -4.05
N LEU A 321 -1.91 -19.03 -3.06
CA LEU A 321 -1.07 -20.22 -3.23
C LEU A 321 -1.91 -21.45 -3.57
N ASN A 322 -3.05 -21.63 -2.92
CA ASN A 322 -3.94 -22.77 -3.18
C ASN A 322 -4.44 -22.79 -4.63
N MET A 323 -4.72 -21.62 -5.22
CA MET A 323 -5.04 -21.62 -6.65
C MET A 323 -3.85 -21.93 -7.53
N SER A 324 -2.66 -21.45 -7.14
CA SER A 324 -1.44 -21.61 -7.93
C SER A 324 -1.03 -23.05 -8.18
N PHE A 325 -1.58 -24.03 -7.44
CA PHE A 325 -1.22 -25.45 -7.53
C PHE A 325 -1.25 -26.05 -8.94
N PHE A 326 -2.12 -25.55 -9.83
CA PHE A 326 -2.18 -26.04 -11.21
C PHE A 326 -1.03 -25.57 -12.11
N ASN A 327 -0.28 -24.54 -11.69
CA ASN A 327 0.83 -23.96 -12.44
C ASN A 327 2.13 -24.06 -11.64
N MET A 328 2.95 -25.09 -11.93
CA MET A 328 4.22 -25.34 -11.22
C MET A 328 5.15 -24.12 -11.15
N GLY A 329 5.23 -23.33 -12.23
CA GLY A 329 6.05 -22.12 -12.26
C GLY A 329 5.60 -21.06 -11.25
N LEU A 330 4.28 -20.90 -11.08
CA LEU A 330 3.70 -19.96 -10.11
C LEU A 330 3.85 -20.47 -8.68
N VAL A 331 3.65 -21.77 -8.43
CA VAL A 331 3.87 -22.36 -7.09
C VAL A 331 5.30 -22.12 -6.63
N LEU A 332 6.28 -22.41 -7.50
CA LEU A 332 7.69 -22.27 -7.16
C LEU A 332 8.05 -20.80 -6.91
N SER A 333 7.69 -19.88 -7.82
CA SER A 333 8.00 -18.46 -7.62
C SER A 333 7.31 -17.89 -6.38
N TYR A 334 6.06 -18.27 -6.13
CA TYR A 334 5.30 -17.79 -4.98
C TYR A 334 5.83 -18.35 -3.66
N SER A 335 6.24 -19.62 -3.63
CA SER A 335 6.90 -20.21 -2.45
C SER A 335 8.22 -19.50 -2.11
N LEU A 336 9.00 -19.10 -3.11
CA LEU A 336 10.21 -18.29 -2.91
C LEU A 336 9.87 -16.91 -2.35
N TYR A 337 8.83 -16.26 -2.88
CA TYR A 337 8.34 -14.99 -2.33
C TYR A 337 7.92 -15.14 -0.86
N LEU A 338 7.14 -16.16 -0.49
CA LEU A 338 6.70 -16.36 0.90
C LEU A 338 7.88 -16.60 1.83
N PHE A 339 8.86 -17.39 1.38
CA PHE A 339 10.08 -17.63 2.14
C PHE A 339 10.87 -16.34 2.39
N VAL A 340 11.16 -15.57 1.34
CA VAL A 340 11.96 -14.34 1.44
C VAL A 340 11.19 -13.23 2.17
N GLY A 341 9.91 -13.05 1.86
CA GLY A 341 9.00 -12.09 2.51
C GLY A 341 8.84 -12.34 4.00
N GLY A 342 8.82 -13.61 4.42
CA GLY A 342 8.81 -13.98 5.84
C GLY A 342 10.18 -13.81 6.51
N LEU A 343 11.25 -14.24 5.85
CA LEU A 343 12.59 -14.32 6.43
C LEU A 343 13.19 -12.94 6.72
N VAL A 344 13.03 -11.96 5.83
CA VAL A 344 13.69 -10.64 5.98
C VAL A 344 13.24 -9.88 7.23
N PRO A 345 11.93 -9.72 7.53
CA PRO A 345 11.49 -9.08 8.78
C PRO A 345 11.83 -9.91 10.03
N VAL A 346 11.81 -11.25 9.94
CA VAL A 346 12.19 -12.13 11.05
C VAL A 346 13.68 -12.02 11.37
N LEU A 347 14.55 -11.86 10.35
CA LEU A 347 15.96 -11.55 10.58
C LEU A 347 16.11 -10.20 11.29
N ALA A 348 15.42 -9.16 10.84
CA ALA A 348 15.44 -7.86 11.52
C ALA A 348 15.02 -7.97 13.00
N LEU A 349 13.97 -8.76 13.27
CA LEU A 349 13.54 -9.08 14.63
C LEU A 349 14.64 -9.81 15.43
N SER A 350 15.30 -10.80 14.84
CA SER A 350 16.37 -11.54 15.52
C SER A 350 17.53 -10.63 15.93
N TYR A 351 17.96 -9.73 15.04
CA TYR A 351 19.01 -8.76 15.34
C TYR A 351 18.61 -7.85 16.50
N LEU A 352 17.37 -7.37 16.53
CA LEU A 352 16.84 -6.55 17.62
C LEU A 352 16.86 -7.28 18.97
N LEU A 353 16.43 -8.54 19.01
CA LEU A 353 16.38 -9.32 20.26
C LEU A 353 17.77 -9.69 20.77
N THR A 354 18.73 -9.97 19.88
CA THR A 354 20.11 -10.29 20.29
C THR A 354 20.89 -9.10 20.81
N SER A 355 20.54 -7.89 20.37
CA SER A 355 21.24 -6.65 20.72
C SER A 355 20.65 -5.95 21.95
N SER A 356 19.40 -6.27 22.32
CA SER A 356 18.77 -5.82 23.56
C SER A 356 19.30 -6.59 24.79
N GLY A 357 20.57 -6.39 25.11
CA GLY A 357 21.17 -6.80 26.38
C GLY A 357 21.03 -5.68 27.43
N GLU A 358 20.31 -5.98 28.52
CA GLU A 358 20.06 -5.19 29.73
C GLU A 358 19.37 -3.81 29.57
N SER A 359 18.13 -3.75 30.04
CA SER A 359 17.24 -2.59 30.00
C SER A 359 17.46 -1.63 31.18
N PHE A 360 17.68 -0.34 30.93
CA PHE A 360 17.30 0.73 31.87
C PHE A 360 16.98 2.04 31.14
N GLY A 361 15.83 2.64 31.47
CA GLY A 361 15.56 4.05 31.15
C GLY A 361 14.13 4.34 30.67
N SER A 362 13.23 4.58 31.61
CA SER A 362 11.91 5.15 31.40
C SER A 362 11.99 6.61 30.94
N GLY A 363 11.79 6.86 29.66
CA GLY A 363 11.69 8.20 29.11
C GLY A 363 11.00 8.17 27.76
N VAL A 364 9.70 7.87 27.76
CA VAL A 364 8.93 7.65 26.53
C VAL A 364 7.66 8.49 26.55
N SER A 365 7.42 9.20 25.44
CA SER A 365 6.14 9.81 25.14
C SER A 365 5.04 8.74 25.04
N THR A 366 4.13 8.75 26.01
CA THR A 366 3.05 7.74 26.17
C THR A 366 2.08 7.70 25.00
N ASN A 367 1.94 8.80 24.24
CA ASN A 367 0.92 8.95 23.21
C ASN A 367 1.18 8.12 21.95
N SER A 368 2.42 8.06 21.45
CA SER A 368 2.77 7.30 20.23
C SER A 368 2.64 5.79 20.45
N LEU A 369 3.03 5.32 21.63
CA LEU A 369 2.92 3.91 22.00
C LEU A 369 1.45 3.49 22.17
N LEU A 370 0.62 4.37 22.75
CA LEU A 370 -0.82 4.16 22.84
C LEU A 370 -1.46 4.03 21.45
N ILE A 371 -1.09 4.88 20.49
CA ILE A 371 -1.58 4.78 19.09
C ILE A 371 -1.31 3.41 18.51
N VAL A 372 -0.07 2.91 18.67
CA VAL A 372 0.30 1.62 18.11
C VAL A 372 -0.46 0.48 18.79
N THR A 373 -0.66 0.53 20.11
CA THR A 373 -1.45 -0.49 20.81
C THR A 373 -2.92 -0.51 20.37
N VAL A 374 -3.52 0.66 20.13
CA VAL A 374 -4.89 0.75 19.62
C VAL A 374 -4.97 0.25 18.17
N MET A 375 -3.99 0.63 17.32
CA MET A 375 -3.89 0.11 15.95
C MET A 375 -3.82 -1.43 15.94
N TYR A 376 -3.01 -2.01 16.84
CA TYR A 376 -2.88 -3.45 16.94
C TYR A 376 -4.16 -4.11 17.47
N GLY A 377 -4.86 -3.48 18.43
CA GLY A 377 -6.17 -3.94 18.89
C GLY A 377 -7.21 -3.97 17.77
N VAL A 378 -7.25 -2.94 16.92
CA VAL A 378 -8.11 -2.92 15.72
C VAL A 378 -7.68 -4.00 14.73
N PHE A 379 -6.38 -4.16 14.46
CA PHE A 379 -5.88 -5.20 13.57
C PHE A 379 -6.25 -6.60 14.05
N ALA A 380 -6.06 -6.90 15.33
CA ALA A 380 -6.43 -8.18 15.93
C ALA A 380 -7.94 -8.42 15.87
N TYR A 381 -8.77 -7.40 16.07
CA TYR A 381 -10.22 -7.50 15.89
C TYR A 381 -10.57 -7.82 14.43
N LEU A 382 -9.93 -7.16 13.46
CA LEU A 382 -10.17 -7.43 12.03
C LEU A 382 -9.78 -8.84 11.64
N VAL A 383 -8.68 -9.37 12.19
CA VAL A 383 -8.30 -10.78 12.02
C VAL A 383 -9.43 -11.68 12.50
N VAL A 384 -9.99 -11.48 13.70
CA VAL A 384 -11.09 -12.31 14.23
C VAL A 384 -12.39 -12.15 13.44
N PHE A 385 -12.64 -10.99 12.83
CA PHE A 385 -13.86 -10.75 12.07
C PHE A 385 -13.83 -11.35 10.66
N PHE A 386 -12.66 -11.39 10.02
CA PHE A 386 -12.50 -11.87 8.63
C PHE A 386 -12.05 -13.33 8.50
N VAL A 387 -11.55 -13.92 9.58
CA VAL A 387 -11.09 -15.32 9.68
C VAL A 387 -12.07 -16.11 10.51
#